data_AF-A0A1W9VBT5-F1
#
_entry.id   AF-A0A1W9VBT5-F1
#
_cell.length_a   1.000
_cell.length_b   1.000
_cell.length_c   1.000
_cell.angle_alpha   90.00
_cell.angle_beta   90.00
_cell.angle_gamma   90.00
#
_symmetry.space_group_name_H-M   'P 1'
#
loop_
_entity.id
_entity.type
_entity.pdbx_description
1 polymer ?
#
loop_
_entity_poly.entity_id
_entity_poly.type
_entity_poly.pdbx_seq_one_letter_code
_entity_poly.pdbx_strand_id
1 'polypeptide(L)'
;MPQYDHAKLRPIEVKQITHQGQPVFFLRDPLDLSQDYAFVPQVLGTLLAACDGAHTVLQMQQEFTRYIGQFISRAEVEHLLGQLDQIYLLDNARAAEAKARALAEFRRAPYRPPALAGLSYPADPEALRRELQGFMEQTPAVEELEEGWGVFSPHIDYMRGGPVYASLWKRAAKLARKAEIVVLFGTDHNSLLPGQLTLTRQNYATPFGVLPTDRQTVDAIVEIIGEEAAFAEELHHRREHSLELVLTWLHFIRNGAAVPIVPILNGSFQQFIHNGVSPADDARLMQVVHRIKKVTAGRKLFVVASGDLAHLGPAFGTDSIDSLAKAKLKQDDEAMLNPLIAGDADGFFEVIRRERDQRNVCGTAPFYLTMKLMGDNLQGEVTSYECCLADDDHTSFVSVCGMVFK
;
A
#
# COMPACT_ATOMS: atom_id res chain seq x y z
N MET A 1 2.77 39.23 -7.42
CA MET A 1 3.99 38.40 -7.34
C MET A 1 4.15 37.67 -8.67
N PRO A 2 5.37 37.40 -9.15
CA PRO A 2 5.59 36.46 -10.25
C PRO A 2 4.84 35.15 -9.98
N GLN A 3 4.18 34.60 -11.00
CA GLN A 3 3.20 33.52 -10.84
C GLN A 3 3.77 32.25 -10.17
N TYR A 4 5.06 31.96 -10.35
CA TYR A 4 5.70 30.73 -9.88
C TYR A 4 6.93 30.96 -9.00
N ASP A 5 7.10 32.17 -8.44
CA ASP A 5 8.10 32.32 -7.38
C ASP A 5 7.70 31.44 -6.19
N HIS A 6 8.68 30.75 -5.61
CA HIS A 6 8.46 29.79 -4.52
C HIS A 6 7.53 28.63 -4.92
N ALA A 7 7.58 28.21 -6.20
CA ALA A 7 6.92 26.99 -6.62
C ALA A 7 7.45 25.80 -5.81
N LYS A 8 6.53 24.96 -5.35
CA LYS A 8 6.82 23.76 -4.58
C LYS A 8 6.18 22.57 -5.28
N LEU A 9 6.92 21.50 -5.48
CA LEU A 9 6.34 20.24 -5.92
C LEU A 9 5.55 19.60 -4.78
N ARG A 10 4.40 19.05 -5.11
CA ARG A 10 3.76 18.06 -4.27
C ARG A 10 4.63 16.80 -4.20
N PRO A 11 4.38 15.93 -3.22
CA PRO A 11 4.86 14.56 -3.25
C PRO A 11 4.42 13.87 -4.56
N ILE A 12 5.38 13.39 -5.34
CA ILE A 12 5.19 12.79 -6.65
C ILE A 12 6.05 11.54 -6.80
N GLU A 13 5.62 10.61 -7.65
CA GLU A 13 6.45 9.49 -8.08
C GLU A 13 7.38 9.95 -9.20
N VAL A 14 8.66 9.61 -9.10
CA VAL A 14 9.68 9.94 -10.10
C VAL A 14 10.38 8.68 -10.55
N LYS A 15 10.38 8.41 -11.87
CA LYS A 15 11.14 7.30 -12.48
C LYS A 15 12.07 7.83 -13.56
N GLN A 16 13.29 7.32 -13.60
CA GLN A 16 14.21 7.58 -14.71
C GLN A 16 13.92 6.59 -15.83
N ILE A 17 13.62 7.09 -17.02
CA ILE A 17 13.36 6.26 -18.20
C ILE A 17 14.00 6.88 -19.44
N THR A 18 14.09 6.09 -20.52
CA THR A 18 14.40 6.60 -21.86
C THR A 18 13.09 6.84 -22.61
N HIS A 19 12.83 8.08 -23.01
CA HIS A 19 11.68 8.45 -23.83
C HIS A 19 12.17 9.09 -25.13
N GLN A 20 11.75 8.55 -26.27
CA GLN A 20 12.18 9.01 -27.61
C GLN A 20 13.72 9.10 -27.77
N GLY A 21 14.45 8.16 -27.17
CA GLY A 21 15.91 8.11 -27.22
C GLY A 21 16.64 9.11 -26.32
N GLN A 22 15.92 9.83 -25.45
CA GLN A 22 16.49 10.75 -24.48
C GLN A 22 16.19 10.31 -23.04
N PRO A 23 17.14 10.47 -22.11
CA PRO A 23 16.89 10.21 -20.70
C PRO A 23 15.99 11.30 -20.12
N VAL A 24 14.90 10.89 -19.48
CA VAL A 24 13.92 11.79 -18.85
C VAL A 24 13.54 11.30 -17.46
N PHE A 25 13.12 12.23 -16.61
CA PHE A 25 12.32 11.95 -15.44
C PHE A 25 10.85 11.85 -15.86
N PHE A 26 10.27 10.67 -15.72
CA PHE A 26 8.83 10.46 -15.77
C PHE A 26 8.24 10.78 -14.41
N LEU A 27 7.39 11.81 -14.37
CA LEU A 27 6.71 12.27 -13.17
C LEU A 27 5.26 11.80 -13.19
N ARG A 28 4.81 11.18 -12.10
CA ARG A 28 3.43 10.71 -11.94
C ARG A 28 2.84 11.24 -10.63
N ASP A 29 1.60 11.70 -10.70
CA ASP A 29 0.82 12.06 -9.51
C ASP A 29 0.30 10.78 -8.84
N PRO A 30 0.74 10.44 -7.62
CA PRO A 30 0.22 9.28 -6.89
C PRO A 30 -1.28 9.42 -6.59
N LEU A 31 -1.78 10.66 -6.50
CA LEU A 31 -3.19 10.92 -6.31
C LEU A 31 -4.00 10.85 -7.61
N ASP A 32 -3.38 10.74 -8.79
CA ASP A 32 -4.05 10.63 -10.10
C ASP A 32 -5.08 11.76 -10.36
N LEU A 33 -4.75 13.00 -10.00
CA LEU A 33 -5.60 14.18 -10.22
C LEU A 33 -5.65 14.61 -11.69
N SER A 34 -4.70 14.15 -12.50
CA SER A 34 -4.66 14.30 -13.96
C SER A 34 -4.38 12.95 -14.62
N GLN A 35 -4.89 12.76 -15.84
CA GLN A 35 -4.54 11.62 -16.70
C GLN A 35 -3.30 11.87 -17.56
N ASP A 36 -2.81 13.11 -17.55
CA ASP A 36 -1.61 13.51 -18.27
C ASP A 36 -0.35 13.21 -17.46
N TYR A 37 0.73 12.89 -18.16
CA TYR A 37 2.04 12.62 -17.57
C TYR A 37 3.06 13.69 -17.97
N ALA A 38 4.02 13.96 -17.08
CA ALA A 38 5.14 14.83 -17.39
C ALA A 38 6.42 14.02 -17.65
N PHE A 39 7.07 14.32 -18.78
CA PHE A 39 8.39 13.83 -19.13
C PHE A 39 9.35 15.01 -19.11
N VAL A 40 10.19 15.07 -18.08
CA VAL A 40 11.13 16.18 -17.89
C VAL A 40 12.52 15.72 -18.29
N PRO A 41 13.19 16.35 -19.27
CA PRO A 41 14.57 16.03 -19.62
C PRO A 41 15.46 15.97 -18.38
N GLN A 42 16.31 14.93 -18.28
CA GLN A 42 17.10 14.71 -17.06
C GLN A 42 17.98 15.91 -16.68
N VAL A 43 18.45 16.67 -17.68
CA VAL A 43 19.21 17.92 -17.49
C VAL A 43 18.45 18.97 -16.68
N LEU A 44 17.12 18.98 -16.72
CA LEU A 44 16.26 19.90 -15.97
C LEU A 44 15.94 19.40 -14.55
N GLY A 45 16.49 18.26 -14.11
CA GLY A 45 16.24 17.71 -12.79
C GLY A 45 16.59 18.65 -11.63
N THR A 46 17.61 19.50 -11.80
CA THR A 46 17.98 20.52 -10.80
C THR A 46 16.88 21.56 -10.59
N LEU A 47 16.09 21.89 -11.63
CA LEU A 47 14.93 22.75 -11.49
C LEU A 47 13.81 22.07 -10.68
N LEU A 48 13.59 20.77 -10.91
CA LEU A 48 12.62 20.00 -10.10
C LEU A 48 13.03 19.99 -8.62
N ALA A 49 14.32 19.76 -8.33
CA ALA A 49 14.85 19.81 -6.96
C ALA A 49 14.71 21.20 -6.32
N ALA A 50 14.79 22.27 -7.12
CA ALA A 50 14.59 23.65 -6.66
C ALA A 50 13.11 24.05 -6.50
N CYS A 51 12.15 23.20 -6.90
CA CYS A 51 10.73 23.39 -6.63
C CYS A 51 10.40 22.98 -5.17
N ASP A 52 10.99 23.67 -4.21
CA ASP A 52 10.92 23.36 -2.78
C ASP A 52 10.07 24.34 -1.97
N GLY A 53 9.53 25.38 -2.62
CA GLY A 53 8.82 26.48 -1.95
C GLY A 53 9.72 27.55 -1.34
N ALA A 54 11.04 27.42 -1.47
CA ALA A 54 12.01 28.39 -0.96
C ALA A 54 12.59 29.24 -2.10
N HIS A 55 12.86 28.66 -3.27
CA HIS A 55 13.51 29.37 -4.37
C HIS A 55 12.54 30.22 -5.21
N THR A 56 12.95 31.46 -5.50
CA THR A 56 12.36 32.27 -6.58
C THR A 56 12.77 31.74 -7.95
N VAL A 57 12.05 32.10 -9.01
CA VAL A 57 12.39 31.70 -10.39
C VAL A 57 13.81 32.16 -10.75
N LEU A 58 14.20 33.37 -10.34
CA LEU A 58 15.56 33.88 -10.57
C LEU A 58 16.63 33.01 -9.90
N GLN A 59 16.39 32.56 -8.66
CA GLN A 59 17.31 31.68 -7.96
C GLN A 59 17.37 30.29 -8.60
N MET A 60 16.23 29.75 -9.06
CA MET A 60 16.20 28.49 -9.82
C MET A 60 17.07 28.58 -11.09
N GLN A 61 17.00 29.70 -11.83
CA GLN A 61 17.86 29.94 -12.99
C GLN A 61 19.34 29.99 -12.62
N GLN A 62 19.68 30.72 -11.54
CA GLN A 62 21.06 30.84 -11.06
C GLN A 62 21.63 29.48 -10.66
N GLU A 63 20.83 28.68 -9.94
CA GLU A 63 21.20 27.32 -9.53
C GLU A 63 21.37 26.39 -10.74
N PHE A 64 20.44 26.42 -11.69
CA PHE A 64 20.56 25.65 -12.93
C PHE A 64 21.85 26.00 -13.68
N THR A 65 22.12 27.29 -13.91
CA THR A 65 23.34 27.73 -14.61
C THR A 65 24.61 27.36 -13.83
N ARG A 66 24.57 27.42 -12.50
CA ARG A 66 25.69 27.02 -11.64
C ARG A 66 26.01 25.53 -11.73
N TYR A 67 25.01 24.66 -11.70
CA TYR A 67 25.20 23.21 -11.69
C TYR A 67 25.34 22.58 -13.08
N ILE A 68 24.56 23.05 -14.05
CA ILE A 68 24.51 22.49 -15.41
C ILE A 68 25.48 23.22 -16.35
N GLY A 69 25.88 24.45 -16.02
CA GLY A 69 26.77 25.27 -16.87
C GLY A 69 26.10 25.83 -18.12
N GLN A 70 24.76 25.75 -18.21
CA GLN A 70 23.97 26.25 -19.33
C GLN A 70 23.05 27.40 -18.88
N PHE A 71 22.83 28.36 -19.77
CA PHE A 71 21.83 29.40 -19.54
C PHE A 71 20.42 28.85 -19.77
N ILE A 72 19.51 29.14 -18.86
CA ILE A 72 18.08 28.92 -19.05
C ILE A 72 17.34 30.24 -18.82
N SER A 73 16.48 30.60 -19.76
CA SER A 73 15.70 31.82 -19.67
C SER A 73 14.58 31.69 -18.63
N ARG A 74 14.12 32.83 -18.13
CA ARG A 74 13.00 32.88 -17.19
C ARG A 74 11.74 32.27 -17.79
N ALA A 75 11.50 32.53 -19.08
CA ALA A 75 10.36 32.02 -19.81
C ALA A 75 10.38 30.48 -19.92
N GLU A 76 11.54 29.86 -20.08
CA GLU A 76 11.68 28.39 -20.11
C GLU A 76 11.39 27.77 -18.74
N VAL A 77 11.88 28.38 -17.65
CA VAL A 77 11.55 27.93 -16.28
C VAL A 77 10.06 28.08 -16.00
N GLU A 78 9.48 29.26 -16.28
CA GLU A 78 8.04 29.50 -16.09
C GLU A 78 7.17 28.60 -16.99
N HIS A 79 7.65 28.24 -18.19
CA HIS A 79 6.97 27.28 -19.07
C HIS A 79 6.94 25.88 -18.46
N LEU A 80 8.07 25.37 -17.98
CA LEU A 80 8.14 24.08 -17.27
C LEU A 80 7.21 24.08 -16.05
N LEU A 81 7.29 25.11 -15.19
CA LEU A 81 6.44 25.23 -14.01
C LEU A 81 4.96 25.30 -14.37
N GLY A 82 4.62 25.99 -15.47
CA GLY A 82 3.26 26.04 -15.98
C GLY A 82 2.75 24.69 -16.50
N GLN A 83 3.60 23.88 -17.14
CA GLN A 83 3.24 22.51 -17.53
C GLN A 83 2.97 21.64 -16.30
N LEU A 84 3.82 21.72 -15.27
CA LEU A 84 3.64 20.98 -14.01
C LEU A 84 2.37 21.43 -13.26
N ASP A 85 2.06 22.74 -13.25
CA ASP A 85 0.86 23.29 -12.64
C ASP A 85 -0.42 22.84 -13.36
N GLN A 86 -0.39 22.78 -14.70
CA GLN A 86 -1.54 22.33 -15.51
C GLN A 86 -1.98 20.91 -15.17
N ILE A 87 -1.03 20.05 -14.79
CA ILE A 87 -1.29 18.67 -14.37
C ILE A 87 -1.26 18.48 -12.84
N TYR A 88 -1.37 19.58 -12.08
CA TYR A 88 -1.53 19.60 -10.62
C TYR A 88 -0.36 19.07 -9.78
N LEU A 89 0.87 19.06 -10.32
CA LEU A 89 2.05 18.59 -9.58
C LEU A 89 2.63 19.64 -8.62
N LEU A 90 2.21 20.91 -8.71
CA LEU A 90 2.63 21.96 -7.77
C LEU A 90 1.72 22.03 -6.54
N ASP A 91 2.30 22.28 -5.37
CA ASP A 91 1.63 22.49 -4.08
C ASP A 91 1.07 23.92 -4.02
N ASN A 92 -0.12 24.11 -4.57
CA ASN A 92 -0.77 25.42 -4.67
C ASN A 92 -2.32 25.31 -4.65
N ALA A 93 -2.99 26.46 -4.77
CA ALA A 93 -4.45 26.54 -4.76
C ALA A 93 -5.12 25.70 -5.87
N ARG A 94 -4.54 25.63 -7.08
CA ARG A 94 -5.08 24.86 -8.20
C ARG A 94 -5.08 23.36 -7.89
N ALA A 95 -3.96 22.83 -7.40
CA ALA A 95 -3.87 21.42 -7.01
C ALA A 95 -4.73 21.10 -5.78
N ALA A 96 -4.86 22.04 -4.84
CA ALA A 96 -5.76 21.90 -3.69
C ALA A 96 -7.24 21.81 -4.12
N GLU A 97 -7.68 22.67 -5.05
CA GLU A 97 -9.02 22.59 -5.64
C GLU A 97 -9.24 21.29 -6.41
N ALA A 98 -8.26 20.84 -7.19
CA ALA A 98 -8.33 19.56 -7.90
C ALA A 98 -8.45 18.38 -6.92
N LYS A 99 -7.64 18.37 -5.85
CA LYS A 99 -7.73 17.37 -4.76
C LYS A 99 -9.12 17.38 -4.10
N ALA A 100 -9.66 18.56 -3.80
CA ALA A 100 -10.99 18.69 -3.20
C ALA A 100 -12.11 18.17 -4.13
N ARG A 101 -12.04 18.47 -5.43
CA ARG A 101 -12.96 17.92 -6.44
C ARG A 101 -12.87 16.39 -6.51
N ALA A 102 -11.66 15.85 -6.64
CA ALA A 102 -11.45 14.40 -6.70
C ALA A 102 -11.94 13.69 -5.43
N LEU A 103 -11.74 14.28 -4.25
CA LEU A 103 -12.24 13.74 -2.99
C LEU A 103 -13.77 13.78 -2.92
N ALA A 104 -14.40 14.85 -3.38
CA ALA A 104 -15.85 14.95 -3.44
C ALA A 104 -16.46 13.93 -4.40
N GLU A 105 -15.84 13.72 -5.56
CA GLU A 105 -16.22 12.68 -6.53
C GLU A 105 -16.04 11.29 -5.93
N PHE A 106 -14.89 11.01 -5.33
CA PHE A 106 -14.60 9.75 -4.65
C PHE A 106 -15.65 9.44 -3.58
N ARG A 107 -16.04 10.41 -2.74
CA ARG A 107 -17.05 10.23 -1.69
C ARG A 107 -18.48 10.07 -2.21
N ARG A 108 -18.81 10.66 -3.36
CA ARG A 108 -20.14 10.59 -3.99
C ARG A 108 -20.35 9.33 -4.81
N ALA A 109 -19.26 8.72 -5.29
CA ALA A 109 -19.33 7.46 -6.02
C ALA A 109 -20.01 6.38 -5.14
N PRO A 110 -20.78 5.45 -5.75
CA PRO A 110 -21.43 4.37 -5.00
C PRO A 110 -20.44 3.37 -4.39
N TYR A 111 -19.25 3.28 -4.98
CA TYR A 111 -18.13 2.43 -4.59
C TYR A 111 -16.83 2.96 -5.21
N ARG A 112 -15.70 2.59 -4.60
CA ARG A 112 -14.37 2.65 -5.21
C ARG A 112 -14.29 1.57 -6.30
N PRO A 113 -14.07 1.94 -7.58
CA PRO A 113 -13.88 0.95 -8.64
C PRO A 113 -12.54 0.19 -8.44
N PRO A 114 -12.42 -1.05 -8.94
CA PRO A 114 -11.14 -1.74 -8.96
C PRO A 114 -10.16 -1.00 -9.87
N ALA A 115 -8.99 -0.65 -9.34
CA ALA A 115 -7.93 0.07 -10.06
C ALA A 115 -7.04 -0.87 -10.89
N LEU A 116 -7.02 -2.17 -10.57
CA LEU A 116 -6.17 -3.17 -11.21
C LEU A 116 -6.90 -4.11 -12.18
N ALA A 117 -8.23 -4.06 -12.23
CA ALA A 117 -9.02 -4.84 -13.17
C ALA A 117 -8.65 -4.48 -14.62
N GLY A 118 -8.26 -5.48 -15.40
CA GLY A 118 -7.75 -5.33 -16.77
C GLY A 118 -6.26 -4.97 -16.86
N LEU A 119 -5.58 -4.76 -15.72
CA LEU A 119 -4.15 -4.47 -15.65
C LEU A 119 -3.38 -5.61 -14.98
N SER A 120 -3.73 -5.97 -13.74
CA SER A 120 -3.05 -7.01 -12.96
C SER A 120 -3.85 -8.31 -12.87
N TYR A 121 -5.16 -8.27 -13.15
CA TYR A 121 -6.03 -9.42 -13.22
C TYR A 121 -7.22 -9.13 -14.17
N PRO A 122 -7.94 -10.14 -14.70
CA PRO A 122 -9.02 -9.92 -15.66
C PRO A 122 -10.15 -9.07 -15.09
N ALA A 123 -10.64 -8.11 -15.88
CA ALA A 123 -11.82 -7.32 -15.53
C ALA A 123 -13.14 -8.10 -15.69
N ASP A 124 -13.15 -9.12 -16.56
CA ASP A 124 -14.31 -10.00 -16.73
C ASP A 124 -14.39 -11.01 -15.56
N PRO A 125 -15.54 -11.11 -14.86
CA PRO A 125 -15.67 -11.95 -13.68
C PRO A 125 -15.49 -13.45 -13.98
N GLU A 126 -15.87 -13.96 -15.15
CA GLU A 126 -15.71 -15.37 -15.49
C GLU A 126 -14.26 -15.71 -15.87
N ALA A 127 -13.58 -14.81 -16.58
CA ALA A 127 -12.14 -14.92 -16.82
C ALA A 127 -11.37 -14.90 -15.50
N LEU A 128 -11.67 -13.95 -14.60
CA LEU A 128 -11.05 -13.87 -13.29
C LEU A 128 -11.30 -15.13 -12.46
N ARG A 129 -12.55 -15.63 -12.44
CA ARG A 129 -12.88 -16.87 -11.74
C ARG A 129 -12.04 -18.05 -12.23
N ARG A 130 -11.90 -18.20 -13.54
CA ARG A 130 -11.07 -19.27 -14.13
C ARG A 130 -9.60 -19.15 -13.74
N GLU A 131 -9.06 -17.93 -13.71
CA GLU A 131 -7.68 -17.70 -13.30
C GLU A 131 -7.44 -18.06 -11.82
N LEU A 132 -8.29 -17.56 -10.92
CA LEU A 132 -8.19 -17.85 -9.48
C LEU A 132 -8.43 -19.35 -9.19
N GLN A 133 -9.39 -19.96 -9.87
CA GLN A 133 -9.64 -21.41 -9.82
C GLN A 133 -8.40 -22.20 -10.28
N GLY A 134 -7.72 -21.75 -11.34
CA GLY A 134 -6.50 -22.38 -11.84
C GLY A 134 -5.40 -22.44 -10.79
N PHE A 135 -5.21 -21.39 -9.99
CA PHE A 135 -4.28 -21.42 -8.86
C PHE A 135 -4.75 -22.38 -7.74
N MET A 136 -6.05 -22.42 -7.44
CA MET A 136 -6.64 -23.31 -6.41
C MET A 136 -6.49 -24.81 -6.75
N GLU A 137 -6.56 -25.15 -8.03
CA GLU A 137 -6.43 -26.52 -8.55
C GLU A 137 -4.98 -27.00 -8.56
N GLN A 138 -4.02 -26.10 -8.79
CA GLN A 138 -2.59 -26.39 -8.70
C GLN A 138 -2.10 -26.53 -7.25
N THR A 139 -2.85 -25.97 -6.31
CA THR A 139 -2.54 -26.03 -4.88
C THR A 139 -2.97 -27.38 -4.29
N PRO A 140 -2.12 -28.06 -3.51
CA PRO A 140 -2.49 -29.31 -2.83
C PRO A 140 -3.81 -29.21 -2.06
N ALA A 141 -4.48 -30.35 -1.87
CA ALA A 141 -5.63 -30.40 -0.99
C ALA A 141 -5.19 -30.08 0.44
N VAL A 142 -5.92 -29.19 1.11
CA VAL A 142 -5.71 -28.82 2.51
C VAL A 142 -7.06 -28.78 3.18
N GLU A 143 -7.13 -29.21 4.44
CA GLU A 143 -8.34 -29.05 5.23
C GLU A 143 -8.60 -27.57 5.48
N GLU A 144 -9.86 -27.15 5.49
CA GLU A 144 -10.22 -25.78 5.87
C GLU A 144 -10.11 -25.62 7.39
N LEU A 145 -9.79 -24.42 7.86
CA LEU A 145 -9.83 -24.12 9.29
C LEU A 145 -11.26 -24.07 9.82
N GLU A 146 -11.52 -24.79 10.91
CA GLU A 146 -12.81 -24.78 11.59
C GLU A 146 -13.05 -23.48 12.38
N GLU A 147 -12.01 -23.04 13.09
CA GLU A 147 -11.95 -21.87 13.93
C GLU A 147 -10.64 -21.12 13.69
N GLY A 148 -10.65 -19.82 13.92
CA GLY A 148 -9.51 -18.93 13.74
C GLY A 148 -9.94 -17.47 13.63
N TRP A 149 -8.95 -16.58 13.68
CA TRP A 149 -9.16 -15.14 13.82
C TRP A 149 -9.01 -14.38 12.51
N GLY A 150 -8.11 -14.85 11.64
CA GLY A 150 -7.69 -14.06 10.49
C GLY A 150 -6.54 -14.65 9.70
N VAL A 151 -6.06 -13.84 8.76
CA VAL A 151 -4.99 -14.21 7.83
C VAL A 151 -4.01 -13.06 7.59
N PHE A 152 -2.78 -13.42 7.23
CA PHE A 152 -1.88 -12.56 6.47
C PHE A 152 -1.89 -13.02 5.03
N SER A 153 -2.33 -12.14 4.14
CA SER A 153 -2.33 -12.34 2.70
C SER A 153 -1.25 -11.48 2.07
N PRO A 154 -0.52 -12.00 1.07
CA PRO A 154 0.31 -11.15 0.25
C PRO A 154 -0.55 -10.14 -0.52
N HIS A 155 0.09 -9.12 -1.07
CA HIS A 155 -0.50 -8.17 -2.00
C HIS A 155 0.31 -7.95 -3.28
N ILE A 156 1.24 -8.85 -3.59
CA ILE A 156 1.87 -8.91 -4.90
C ILE A 156 0.86 -9.30 -5.99
N ASP A 157 1.09 -8.96 -7.25
CA ASP A 157 0.21 -9.38 -8.36
C ASP A 157 0.10 -10.91 -8.47
N TYR A 158 -1.01 -11.36 -9.06
CA TYR A 158 -1.35 -12.78 -9.09
C TYR A 158 -0.43 -13.62 -9.97
N MET A 159 0.19 -13.03 -10.99
CA MET A 159 1.17 -13.74 -11.82
C MET A 159 2.36 -14.21 -10.98
N ARG A 160 2.79 -13.40 -10.01
CA ARG A 160 3.90 -13.72 -9.12
C ARG A 160 3.46 -14.50 -7.87
N GLY A 161 2.36 -14.09 -7.24
CA GLY A 161 1.94 -14.62 -5.94
C GLY A 161 0.79 -15.63 -5.95
N GLY A 162 0.19 -15.92 -7.11
CA GLY A 162 -1.06 -16.69 -7.24
C GLY A 162 -1.11 -17.99 -6.42
N PRO A 163 -0.09 -18.87 -6.47
CA PRO A 163 -0.03 -20.08 -5.65
C PRO A 163 -0.05 -19.82 -4.13
N VAL A 164 0.59 -18.74 -3.66
CA VAL A 164 0.63 -18.35 -2.24
C VAL A 164 -0.76 -17.91 -1.77
N TYR A 165 -1.43 -17.07 -2.57
CA TYR A 165 -2.82 -16.70 -2.31
C TYR A 165 -3.72 -17.94 -2.27
N ALA A 166 -3.62 -18.84 -3.26
CA ALA A 166 -4.45 -20.02 -3.32
C ALA A 166 -4.28 -20.93 -2.10
N SER A 167 -3.04 -21.20 -1.67
CA SER A 167 -2.75 -21.97 -0.45
C SER A 167 -3.42 -21.35 0.78
N LEU A 168 -3.24 -20.05 0.97
CA LEU A 168 -3.83 -19.31 2.07
C LEU A 168 -5.36 -19.35 2.06
N TRP A 169 -5.95 -18.92 0.96
CA TRP A 169 -7.39 -18.71 0.85
C TRP A 169 -8.17 -20.03 0.83
N LYS A 170 -7.56 -21.12 0.37
CA LYS A 170 -8.08 -22.49 0.52
C LYS A 170 -8.11 -22.90 1.99
N ARG A 171 -7.03 -22.68 2.74
CA ARG A 171 -6.97 -22.97 4.18
C ARG A 171 -7.96 -22.13 4.99
N ALA A 172 -8.12 -20.85 4.66
CA ALA A 172 -9.01 -19.92 5.36
C ALA A 172 -10.46 -19.89 4.85
N ALA A 173 -10.81 -20.73 3.87
CA ALA A 173 -12.04 -20.59 3.10
C ALA A 173 -13.32 -20.62 3.95
N LYS A 174 -13.36 -21.50 4.96
CA LYS A 174 -14.50 -21.60 5.89
C LYS A 174 -14.66 -20.35 6.75
N LEU A 175 -13.56 -19.81 7.27
CA LEU A 175 -13.55 -18.59 8.09
C LEU A 175 -14.06 -17.41 7.26
N ALA A 176 -13.49 -17.24 6.06
CA ALA A 176 -13.88 -16.22 5.11
C ALA A 176 -15.37 -16.29 4.75
N ARG A 177 -15.95 -17.49 4.54
CA ARG A 177 -17.39 -17.66 4.25
C ARG A 177 -18.31 -17.43 5.44
N LYS A 178 -17.88 -17.80 6.65
CA LYS A 178 -18.66 -17.62 7.88
C LYS A 178 -18.62 -16.19 8.43
N ALA A 179 -17.69 -15.35 7.95
CA ALA A 179 -17.51 -13.98 8.42
C ALA A 179 -18.77 -13.12 8.24
N GLU A 180 -19.10 -12.37 9.28
CA GLU A 180 -20.17 -11.37 9.34
C GLU A 180 -19.63 -9.93 9.24
N ILE A 181 -18.32 -9.77 9.47
CA ILE A 181 -17.56 -8.54 9.27
C ILE A 181 -16.10 -8.90 8.98
N VAL A 182 -15.48 -8.15 8.07
CA VAL A 182 -14.05 -8.28 7.77
C VAL A 182 -13.33 -6.98 8.06
N VAL A 183 -12.33 -6.99 8.93
CA VAL A 183 -11.45 -5.83 9.15
C VAL A 183 -10.17 -6.05 8.38
N LEU A 184 -9.80 -5.10 7.52
CA LEU A 184 -8.61 -5.21 6.68
C LEU A 184 -7.60 -4.12 7.03
N PHE A 185 -6.37 -4.55 7.31
CA PHE A 185 -5.22 -3.65 7.40
C PHE A 185 -4.37 -3.86 6.15
N GLY A 186 -4.27 -2.84 5.29
CA GLY A 186 -3.40 -2.85 4.12
C GLY A 186 -2.32 -1.78 4.23
N THR A 187 -1.18 -2.01 3.58
CA THR A 187 -0.13 -0.99 3.45
C THR A 187 -0.63 0.20 2.63
N ASP A 188 -0.37 1.41 3.11
CA ASP A 188 -0.50 2.63 2.32
C ASP A 188 0.85 2.95 1.67
N HIS A 189 1.01 2.64 0.38
CA HIS A 189 2.25 2.90 -0.34
C HIS A 189 2.45 4.38 -0.66
N ASN A 190 1.39 5.20 -0.53
CA ASN A 190 1.41 6.62 -0.81
C ASN A 190 1.49 7.48 0.47
N SER A 191 1.36 6.86 1.65
CA SER A 191 1.37 7.56 2.94
C SER A 191 2.67 8.33 3.13
N LEU A 192 2.53 9.61 3.44
CA LEU A 192 3.65 10.50 3.75
C LEU A 192 3.78 10.73 5.26
N LEU A 193 2.79 10.27 6.03
CA LEU A 193 2.67 10.49 7.46
C LEU A 193 2.90 9.16 8.19
N PRO A 194 4.12 8.94 8.73
CA PRO A 194 4.44 7.69 9.42
C PRO A 194 3.44 7.37 10.55
N GLY A 195 3.03 6.10 10.64
CA GLY A 195 2.15 5.57 11.67
C GLY A 195 0.72 6.10 11.67
N GLN A 196 0.28 6.76 10.59
CA GLN A 196 -1.11 7.19 10.44
C GLN A 196 -1.99 6.05 9.90
N LEU A 197 -3.21 5.97 10.42
CA LEU A 197 -4.26 5.14 9.85
C LEU A 197 -5.12 6.01 8.95
N THR A 198 -5.23 5.59 7.69
CA THR A 198 -6.07 6.23 6.68
C THR A 198 -7.34 5.40 6.52
N LEU A 199 -8.48 6.03 6.77
CA LEU A 199 -9.80 5.41 6.70
C LEU A 199 -10.55 5.88 5.46
N THR A 200 -11.57 5.12 5.09
CA THR A 200 -12.60 5.58 4.17
C THR A 200 -13.96 5.03 4.54
N ARG A 201 -15.00 5.80 4.20
CA ARG A 201 -16.40 5.34 4.26
C ARG A 201 -16.87 4.75 2.93
N GLN A 202 -16.00 4.70 1.93
CA GLN A 202 -16.33 4.23 0.59
C GLN A 202 -16.40 2.70 0.53
N ASN A 203 -17.39 2.18 -0.19
CA ASN A 203 -17.51 0.75 -0.49
C ASN A 203 -16.44 0.32 -1.49
N TYR A 204 -16.09 -0.96 -1.54
CA TYR A 204 -15.10 -1.47 -2.50
C TYR A 204 -15.77 -2.34 -3.55
N ALA A 205 -15.58 -2.04 -4.83
CA ALA A 205 -15.97 -2.94 -5.90
C ALA A 205 -14.80 -3.86 -6.29
N THR A 206 -15.15 -5.11 -6.57
CA THR A 206 -14.32 -6.07 -7.31
C THR A 206 -15.10 -6.52 -8.55
N PRO A 207 -14.49 -7.26 -9.49
CA PRO A 207 -15.24 -7.81 -10.63
C PRO A 207 -16.43 -8.70 -10.23
N PHE A 208 -16.44 -9.25 -9.01
CA PHE A 208 -17.53 -10.08 -8.50
C PHE A 208 -18.69 -9.28 -7.87
N GLY A 209 -18.56 -7.96 -7.70
CA GLY A 209 -19.58 -7.08 -7.12
C GLY A 209 -19.03 -6.14 -6.06
N VAL A 210 -19.92 -5.56 -5.25
CA VAL A 210 -19.58 -4.53 -4.25
C VAL A 210 -19.56 -5.11 -2.83
N LEU A 211 -18.47 -4.84 -2.11
CA LEU A 211 -18.31 -5.09 -0.69
C LEU A 211 -18.66 -3.79 0.07
N PRO A 212 -19.75 -3.77 0.86
CA PRO A 212 -20.15 -2.57 1.59
C PRO A 212 -19.19 -2.30 2.74
N THR A 213 -18.90 -1.02 3.01
CA THR A 213 -18.09 -0.62 4.15
C THR A 213 -18.97 -0.50 5.40
N ASP A 214 -18.55 -1.11 6.51
CA ASP A 214 -19.22 -1.01 7.80
C ASP A 214 -18.94 0.37 8.42
N ARG A 215 -19.77 1.35 8.01
CA ARG A 215 -19.59 2.76 8.39
C ARG A 215 -19.67 2.96 9.90
N GLN A 216 -20.46 2.15 10.61
CA GLN A 216 -20.55 2.21 12.07
C GLN A 216 -19.20 1.93 12.73
N THR A 217 -18.49 0.89 12.26
CA THR A 217 -17.16 0.57 12.78
C THR A 217 -16.14 1.64 12.38
N VAL A 218 -16.19 2.14 11.15
CA VAL A 218 -15.31 3.25 10.71
C VAL A 218 -15.53 4.49 11.56
N ASP A 219 -16.77 4.91 11.76
CA ASP A 219 -17.11 6.11 12.54
C ASP A 219 -16.69 5.95 14.02
N ALA A 220 -16.79 4.75 14.57
CA ALA A 220 -16.28 4.46 15.90
C ALA A 220 -14.76 4.63 16.03
N ILE A 221 -14.00 4.36 14.96
CA ILE A 221 -12.54 4.63 14.90
C ILE A 221 -12.29 6.14 14.74
N VAL A 222 -13.09 6.82 13.92
CA VAL A 222 -13.00 8.28 13.70
C VAL A 222 -13.17 9.06 15.01
N GLU A 223 -14.02 8.61 15.92
CA GLU A 223 -14.17 9.20 17.26
C GLU A 223 -12.86 9.22 18.08
N ILE A 224 -11.93 8.30 17.80
CA ILE A 224 -10.62 8.21 18.47
C ILE A 224 -9.56 9.03 17.73
N ILE A 225 -9.52 8.91 16.40
CA ILE A 225 -8.46 9.53 15.57
C ILE A 225 -8.74 11.02 15.30
N GLY A 226 -10.02 11.41 15.25
CA GLY A 226 -10.48 12.69 14.75
C GLY A 226 -10.72 12.65 13.23
N GLU A 227 -11.76 13.36 12.76
CA GLU A 227 -12.20 13.30 11.36
C GLU A 227 -11.15 13.83 10.38
N GLU A 228 -10.45 14.91 10.73
CA GLU A 228 -9.40 15.47 9.87
C GLU A 228 -8.25 14.46 9.66
N ALA A 229 -7.75 13.85 10.73
CA ALA A 229 -6.65 12.90 10.65
C ALA A 229 -7.07 11.57 10.01
N ALA A 230 -8.27 11.06 10.30
CA ALA A 230 -8.76 9.80 9.75
C ALA A 230 -8.92 9.83 8.22
N PHE A 231 -9.20 11.00 7.63
CA PHE A 231 -9.46 11.16 6.20
C PHE A 231 -8.46 12.08 5.48
N ALA A 232 -7.35 12.47 6.12
CA ALA A 232 -6.34 13.37 5.54
C ALA A 232 -5.78 12.86 4.20
N GLU A 233 -5.59 11.56 4.12
CA GLU A 233 -5.05 10.82 2.98
C GLU A 233 -6.11 9.91 2.32
N GLU A 234 -7.41 10.14 2.54
CA GLU A 234 -8.50 9.25 2.09
C GLU A 234 -8.45 8.92 0.59
N LEU A 235 -7.94 9.84 -0.26
CA LEU A 235 -7.78 9.59 -1.70
C LEU A 235 -6.78 8.47 -2.03
N HIS A 236 -5.86 8.10 -1.12
CA HIS A 236 -4.91 7.00 -1.35
C HIS A 236 -5.65 5.70 -1.60
N HIS A 237 -6.78 5.49 -0.91
CA HIS A 237 -7.64 4.34 -1.14
C HIS A 237 -7.97 4.17 -2.62
N ARG A 238 -8.17 5.25 -3.39
CA ARG A 238 -8.63 5.19 -4.79
C ARG A 238 -7.74 4.35 -5.72
N ARG A 239 -6.42 4.37 -5.53
CA ARG A 239 -5.45 3.68 -6.39
C ARG A 239 -4.60 2.65 -5.63
N GLU A 240 -4.60 2.68 -4.30
CA GLU A 240 -3.88 1.71 -3.48
C GLU A 240 -4.34 0.28 -3.78
N HIS A 241 -3.37 -0.61 -3.99
CA HIS A 241 -3.59 -1.98 -4.45
C HIS A 241 -3.65 -2.98 -3.31
N SER A 242 -3.01 -2.69 -2.17
CA SER A 242 -2.86 -3.63 -1.06
C SER A 242 -4.19 -4.27 -0.65
N LEU A 243 -5.22 -3.47 -0.43
CA LEU A 243 -6.55 -3.96 -0.06
C LEU A 243 -7.30 -4.61 -1.23
N GLU A 244 -7.13 -4.10 -2.46
CA GLU A 244 -7.90 -4.56 -3.62
C GLU A 244 -7.63 -6.02 -3.99
N LEU A 245 -6.35 -6.41 -4.03
CA LEU A 245 -5.95 -7.77 -4.41
C LEU A 245 -6.49 -8.81 -3.42
N VAL A 246 -6.45 -8.48 -2.14
CA VAL A 246 -6.92 -9.33 -1.06
C VAL A 246 -8.45 -9.40 -1.02
N LEU A 247 -9.15 -8.29 -1.25
CA LEU A 247 -10.61 -8.24 -1.33
C LEU A 247 -11.15 -9.05 -2.52
N THR A 248 -10.42 -9.06 -3.64
CA THR A 248 -10.78 -9.86 -4.82
C THR A 248 -10.74 -11.36 -4.51
N TRP A 249 -9.72 -11.85 -3.80
CA TRP A 249 -9.65 -13.23 -3.31
C TRP A 249 -10.74 -13.55 -2.29
N LEU A 250 -10.97 -12.66 -1.32
CA LEU A 250 -12.07 -12.81 -0.34
C LEU A 250 -13.41 -12.99 -1.05
N HIS A 251 -13.70 -12.14 -2.04
CA HIS A 251 -14.97 -12.16 -2.76
C HIS A 251 -15.11 -13.44 -3.61
N PHE A 252 -14.01 -13.92 -4.22
CA PHE A 252 -13.95 -15.20 -4.92
C PHE A 252 -14.25 -16.39 -4.00
N ILE A 253 -13.58 -16.49 -2.85
CA ILE A 253 -13.80 -17.58 -1.87
C ILE A 253 -15.21 -17.59 -1.30
N ARG A 254 -15.84 -16.41 -1.23
CA ARG A 254 -17.24 -16.22 -0.85
C ARG A 254 -18.23 -16.43 -2.00
N ASN A 255 -17.77 -16.87 -3.17
CA ASN A 255 -18.61 -17.08 -4.36
C ASN A 255 -19.42 -15.83 -4.76
N GLY A 256 -18.85 -14.63 -4.61
CA GLY A 256 -19.54 -13.37 -4.90
C GLY A 256 -20.50 -12.90 -3.80
N ALA A 257 -20.54 -13.58 -2.64
CA ALA A 257 -21.36 -13.13 -1.52
C ALA A 257 -20.69 -11.95 -0.79
N ALA A 258 -21.38 -10.80 -0.77
CA ALA A 258 -20.90 -9.63 -0.06
C ALA A 258 -20.75 -9.87 1.45
N VAL A 259 -19.87 -9.08 2.07
CA VAL A 259 -19.68 -9.00 3.52
C VAL A 259 -19.30 -7.56 3.88
N PRO A 260 -19.79 -7.00 5.00
CA PRO A 260 -19.33 -5.71 5.48
C PRO A 260 -17.82 -5.71 5.73
N ILE A 261 -17.12 -4.72 5.19
CA ILE A 261 -15.66 -4.56 5.36
C ILE A 261 -15.31 -3.29 6.15
N VAL A 262 -14.17 -3.28 6.80
CA VAL A 262 -13.56 -2.09 7.42
C VAL A 262 -12.17 -1.93 6.80
N PRO A 263 -12.05 -1.16 5.70
CA PRO A 263 -10.78 -0.96 5.00
C PRO A 263 -9.93 0.08 5.73
N ILE A 264 -8.76 -0.31 6.22
CA ILE A 264 -7.82 0.56 6.92
C ILE A 264 -6.48 0.50 6.19
N LEU A 265 -6.04 1.65 5.67
CA LEU A 265 -4.70 1.81 5.13
C LEU A 265 -3.74 2.26 6.24
N ASN A 266 -2.54 1.71 6.22
CA ASN A 266 -1.56 1.87 7.30
C ASN A 266 -0.30 2.50 6.74
N GLY A 267 -0.01 3.71 7.22
CA GLY A 267 1.26 4.37 6.98
C GLY A 267 2.42 3.63 7.64
N SER A 268 3.63 3.91 7.15
CA SER A 268 4.84 3.21 7.56
C SER A 268 5.16 3.36 9.06
N PHE A 269 5.66 2.29 9.70
CA PHE A 269 6.11 2.29 11.09
C PHE A 269 7.55 2.80 11.29
N GLN A 270 8.15 3.40 10.25
CA GLN A 270 9.51 3.95 10.29
C GLN A 270 9.76 4.92 11.45
N GLN A 271 8.76 5.68 11.89
CA GLN A 271 8.90 6.53 13.09
C GLN A 271 9.14 5.73 14.38
N PHE A 272 8.48 4.59 14.55
CA PHE A 272 8.64 3.71 15.71
C PHE A 272 10.01 3.03 15.67
N ILE A 273 10.42 2.62 14.46
CA ILE A 273 11.72 1.99 14.21
C ILE A 273 12.87 2.93 14.57
N HIS A 274 12.83 4.17 14.07
CA HIS A 274 13.90 5.15 14.25
C HIS A 274 13.95 5.78 15.64
N ASN A 275 12.78 6.04 16.25
CA ASN A 275 12.72 6.66 17.58
C ASN A 275 12.90 5.66 18.72
N GLY A 276 12.91 4.35 18.42
CA GLY A 276 13.04 3.29 19.43
C GLY A 276 11.84 3.17 20.37
N VAL A 277 10.66 3.60 19.91
CA VAL A 277 9.39 3.53 20.67
C VAL A 277 8.58 2.37 20.12
N SER A 278 7.98 1.57 21.01
CA SER A 278 7.10 0.47 20.58
C SER A 278 5.78 1.03 20.04
N PRO A 279 5.22 0.50 18.94
CA PRO A 279 3.86 0.85 18.52
C PRO A 279 2.81 0.51 19.60
N ALA A 280 3.10 -0.41 20.53
CA ALA A 280 2.25 -0.70 21.69
C ALA A 280 2.14 0.49 22.66
N ASP A 281 3.14 1.38 22.68
CA ASP A 281 3.16 2.56 23.54
C ASP A 281 2.35 3.73 22.93
N ASP A 282 1.94 3.63 21.66
CA ASP A 282 1.05 4.59 21.02
C ASP A 282 -0.39 4.37 21.50
N ALA A 283 -0.80 5.20 22.47
CA ALA A 283 -2.12 5.14 23.08
C ALA A 283 -3.26 5.27 22.05
N ARG A 284 -3.07 6.04 20.97
CA ARG A 284 -4.10 6.24 19.95
C ARG A 284 -4.27 4.97 19.12
N LEU A 285 -3.18 4.35 18.66
CA LEU A 285 -3.24 3.07 17.93
C LEU A 285 -3.88 1.98 18.77
N MET A 286 -3.49 1.85 20.04
CA MET A 286 -4.05 0.81 20.92
C MET A 286 -5.52 1.07 21.27
N GLN A 287 -5.93 2.34 21.42
CA GLN A 287 -7.35 2.70 21.57
C GLN A 287 -8.17 2.34 20.34
N VAL A 288 -7.64 2.54 19.13
CA VAL A 288 -8.29 2.11 17.88
C VAL A 288 -8.48 0.60 17.86
N VAL A 289 -7.43 -0.18 18.15
CA VAL A 289 -7.51 -1.64 18.21
C VAL A 289 -8.58 -2.09 19.22
N HIS A 290 -8.58 -1.51 20.42
CA HIS A 290 -9.58 -1.81 21.45
C HIS A 290 -11.00 -1.43 21.00
N ARG A 291 -11.15 -0.28 20.32
CA ARG A 291 -12.43 0.20 19.83
C ARG A 291 -13.02 -0.73 18.78
N ILE A 292 -12.20 -1.21 17.84
CA ILE A 292 -12.60 -2.22 16.84
C ILE A 292 -13.10 -3.48 17.55
N LYS A 293 -12.31 -4.06 18.47
CA LYS A 293 -12.72 -5.25 19.25
C LYS A 293 -14.10 -5.07 19.90
N LYS A 294 -14.32 -3.90 20.50
CA LYS A 294 -15.56 -3.60 21.21
C LYS A 294 -16.77 -3.49 20.28
N VAL A 295 -16.64 -2.81 19.13
CA VAL A 295 -17.78 -2.59 18.22
C VAL A 295 -18.10 -3.80 17.35
N THR A 296 -17.11 -4.67 17.11
CA THR A 296 -17.32 -5.93 16.39
C THR A 296 -17.67 -7.11 17.32
N ALA A 297 -17.73 -6.88 18.63
CA ALA A 297 -18.06 -7.93 19.60
C ALA A 297 -19.43 -8.57 19.30
N GLY A 298 -19.48 -9.90 19.37
CA GLY A 298 -20.70 -10.67 19.08
C GLY A 298 -20.95 -10.96 17.60
N ARG A 299 -20.10 -10.46 16.70
CA ARG A 299 -20.09 -10.83 15.27
C ARG A 299 -18.96 -11.81 14.99
N LYS A 300 -19.13 -12.64 13.96
CA LYS A 300 -18.04 -13.45 13.40
C LYS A 300 -17.05 -12.55 12.66
N LEU A 301 -16.09 -12.01 13.40
CA LEU A 301 -15.01 -11.19 12.89
C LEU A 301 -13.99 -12.07 12.16
N PHE A 302 -13.59 -11.62 10.97
CA PHE A 302 -12.44 -12.15 10.25
C PHE A 302 -11.47 -11.01 9.98
N VAL A 303 -10.23 -11.12 10.46
CA VAL A 303 -9.23 -10.05 10.28
C VAL A 303 -8.28 -10.41 9.16
N VAL A 304 -7.93 -9.44 8.32
CA VAL A 304 -7.04 -9.65 7.19
C VAL A 304 -5.94 -8.61 7.22
N ALA A 305 -4.69 -9.05 7.33
CA ALA A 305 -3.55 -8.22 7.00
C ALA A 305 -3.19 -8.41 5.53
N SER A 306 -2.93 -7.32 4.84
CA SER A 306 -2.47 -7.28 3.45
C SER A 306 -1.07 -6.66 3.40
N GLY A 307 -0.07 -7.48 3.17
CA GLY A 307 1.33 -7.10 3.22
C GLY A 307 2.23 -8.18 2.65
N ASP A 308 3.34 -7.77 2.06
CA ASP A 308 4.44 -8.66 1.66
C ASP A 308 5.59 -8.57 2.69
N LEU A 309 6.58 -9.46 2.54
CA LEU A 309 7.78 -9.51 3.37
C LEU A 309 8.85 -8.58 2.78
N ALA A 310 10.06 -9.07 2.50
CA ALA A 310 11.18 -8.24 2.07
C ALA A 310 11.04 -7.75 0.62
N HIS A 311 11.46 -6.52 0.34
CA HIS A 311 11.65 -5.94 -0.99
C HIS A 311 13.12 -5.53 -1.16
N LEU A 312 13.84 -6.31 -1.97
CA LEU A 312 15.28 -6.18 -2.16
C LEU A 312 15.65 -6.10 -3.64
N GLY A 313 16.67 -5.34 -3.96
CA GLY A 313 17.25 -5.15 -5.28
C GLY A 313 17.12 -3.72 -5.83
N PRO A 314 17.69 -3.46 -7.01
CA PRO A 314 17.69 -2.13 -7.63
C PRO A 314 16.30 -1.54 -7.82
N ALA A 315 15.28 -2.38 -8.06
CA ALA A 315 13.89 -1.95 -8.17
C ALA A 315 13.35 -1.28 -6.88
N PHE A 316 13.98 -1.56 -5.74
CA PHE A 316 13.62 -1.05 -4.41
C PHE A 316 14.73 -0.20 -3.78
N GLY A 317 15.73 0.21 -4.57
CA GLY A 317 16.80 1.10 -4.13
C GLY A 317 17.91 0.43 -3.32
N THR A 318 18.05 -0.90 -3.38
CA THR A 318 19.19 -1.62 -2.78
C THR A 318 20.06 -2.28 -3.86
N ASP A 319 21.20 -2.83 -3.46
CA ASP A 319 22.08 -3.55 -4.38
C ASP A 319 21.43 -4.81 -4.96
N SER A 320 21.91 -5.24 -6.14
CA SER A 320 21.49 -6.48 -6.81
C SER A 320 21.65 -7.70 -5.92
N ILE A 321 20.63 -8.57 -5.94
CA ILE A 321 20.58 -9.79 -5.14
C ILE A 321 21.09 -10.98 -5.97
N ASP A 322 22.21 -11.55 -5.55
CA ASP A 322 22.73 -12.80 -6.12
C ASP A 322 22.11 -14.04 -5.44
N SER A 323 22.49 -15.24 -5.91
CA SER A 323 21.99 -16.50 -5.35
C SER A 323 22.30 -16.70 -3.86
N LEU A 324 23.43 -16.17 -3.37
CA LEU A 324 23.81 -16.26 -1.96
C LEU A 324 22.96 -15.32 -1.11
N ALA A 325 22.75 -14.09 -1.57
CA ALA A 325 21.86 -13.12 -0.97
C ALA A 325 20.41 -13.62 -0.96
N LYS A 326 19.96 -14.34 -1.99
CA LYS A 326 18.63 -14.98 -2.00
C LYS A 326 18.50 -16.10 -0.95
N ALA A 327 19.52 -16.93 -0.77
CA ALA A 327 19.52 -17.97 0.27
C ALA A 327 19.51 -17.34 1.67
N LYS A 328 20.30 -16.26 1.85
CA LYS A 328 20.30 -15.47 3.08
C LYS A 328 18.94 -14.82 3.36
N LEU A 329 18.29 -14.26 2.34
CA LEU A 329 16.95 -13.66 2.46
C LEU A 329 15.97 -14.67 3.05
N LYS A 330 15.93 -15.90 2.52
CA LYS A 330 15.05 -16.94 3.05
C LYS A 330 15.31 -17.23 4.54
N GLN A 331 16.57 -17.30 4.94
CA GLN A 331 16.93 -17.51 6.35
C GLN A 331 16.52 -16.31 7.24
N ASP A 332 16.72 -15.09 6.74
CA ASP A 332 16.34 -13.87 7.45
C ASP A 332 14.79 -13.77 7.57
N ASP A 333 14.04 -14.18 6.54
CA ASP A 333 12.58 -14.28 6.58
C ASP A 333 12.10 -15.39 7.51
N GLU A 334 12.72 -16.56 7.55
CA GLU A 334 12.40 -17.61 8.52
C GLU A 334 12.55 -17.11 9.96
N ALA A 335 13.60 -16.33 10.25
CA ALA A 335 13.79 -15.70 11.55
C ALA A 335 12.67 -14.70 11.90
N MET A 336 12.22 -13.93 10.92
CA MET A 336 11.11 -12.97 11.06
C MET A 336 9.74 -13.65 11.17
N LEU A 337 9.54 -14.80 10.52
CA LEU A 337 8.30 -15.57 10.59
C LEU A 337 8.10 -16.24 11.95
N ASN A 338 9.16 -16.57 12.68
CA ASN A 338 9.06 -17.22 13.99
C ASN A 338 8.18 -16.46 15.01
N PRO A 339 8.39 -15.16 15.28
CA PRO A 339 7.50 -14.42 16.18
C PRO A 339 6.07 -14.30 15.63
N LEU A 340 5.89 -14.19 14.31
CA LEU A 340 4.56 -14.17 13.69
C LEU A 340 3.81 -15.50 13.93
N ILE A 341 4.49 -16.63 13.74
CA ILE A 341 3.96 -17.98 14.05
C ILE A 341 3.60 -18.10 15.53
N ALA A 342 4.41 -17.53 16.42
CA ALA A 342 4.20 -17.56 17.86
C ALA A 342 3.12 -16.57 18.36
N GLY A 343 2.50 -15.78 17.48
CA GLY A 343 1.54 -14.76 17.92
C GLY A 343 2.19 -13.55 18.62
N ASP A 344 3.51 -13.39 18.52
CA ASP A 344 4.29 -12.36 19.20
C ASP A 344 4.50 -11.13 18.30
N ALA A 345 3.53 -10.21 18.32
CA ALA A 345 3.57 -8.98 17.53
C ALA A 345 4.76 -8.09 17.92
N ASP A 346 5.09 -8.01 19.21
CA ASP A 346 6.17 -7.16 19.71
C ASP A 346 7.54 -7.75 19.39
N GLY A 347 7.70 -9.07 19.48
CA GLY A 347 8.88 -9.77 19.01
C GLY A 347 9.10 -9.62 17.50
N PHE A 348 8.03 -9.67 16.70
CA PHE A 348 8.10 -9.41 15.26
C PHE A 348 8.58 -7.98 14.98
N PHE A 349 7.96 -6.98 15.62
CA PHE A 349 8.38 -5.58 15.47
C PHE A 349 9.83 -5.37 15.90
N GLU A 350 10.28 -6.03 16.97
CA GLU A 350 11.66 -5.96 17.44
C GLU A 350 12.66 -6.54 16.42
N VAL A 351 12.30 -7.59 15.67
CA VAL A 351 13.13 -8.09 14.55
C VAL A 351 13.31 -7.00 13.50
N ILE A 352 12.21 -6.40 13.02
CA ILE A 352 12.24 -5.33 12.01
C ILE A 352 13.05 -4.12 12.52
N ARG A 353 12.83 -3.72 13.78
CA ARG A 353 13.51 -2.58 14.39
C ARG A 353 15.03 -2.78 14.48
N ARG A 354 15.49 -3.98 14.86
CA ARG A 354 16.92 -4.30 14.99
C ARG A 354 17.66 -4.16 13.67
N GLU A 355 17.03 -4.54 12.57
CA GLU A 355 17.59 -4.38 11.23
C GLU A 355 17.24 -3.04 10.57
N ARG A 356 16.58 -2.13 11.30
CA ARG A 356 16.11 -0.82 10.82
C ARG A 356 15.28 -0.92 9.54
N ASP A 357 14.52 -2.01 9.40
CA ASP A 357 13.71 -2.29 8.21
C ASP A 357 14.51 -2.18 6.88
N GLN A 358 15.79 -2.55 6.91
CA GLN A 358 16.67 -2.53 5.72
C GLN A 358 16.17 -3.41 4.57
N ARG A 359 15.23 -4.32 4.86
CA ARG A 359 14.60 -5.23 3.90
C ARG A 359 13.28 -4.68 3.34
N ASN A 360 12.87 -3.46 3.71
CA ASN A 360 11.67 -2.79 3.22
C ASN A 360 10.40 -3.65 3.38
N VAL A 361 10.11 -4.10 4.61
CA VAL A 361 8.98 -5.01 4.87
C VAL A 361 7.67 -4.22 4.93
N CYS A 362 6.96 -4.17 3.80
CA CYS A 362 5.74 -3.36 3.67
C CYS A 362 4.60 -3.86 4.58
N GLY A 363 4.59 -5.15 4.93
CA GLY A 363 3.63 -5.77 5.84
C GLY A 363 3.81 -5.41 7.32
N THR A 364 4.87 -4.70 7.70
CA THR A 364 5.20 -4.43 9.12
C THR A 364 4.02 -3.86 9.92
N ALA A 365 3.43 -2.75 9.46
CA ALA A 365 2.31 -2.12 10.17
C ALA A 365 1.01 -2.96 10.11
N PRO A 366 0.57 -3.46 8.94
CA PRO A 366 -0.58 -4.35 8.84
C PRO A 366 -0.50 -5.61 9.70
N PHE A 367 0.63 -6.32 9.70
CA PHE A 367 0.80 -7.56 10.46
C PHE A 367 0.74 -7.30 11.96
N TYR A 368 1.46 -6.27 12.42
CA TYR A 368 1.48 -5.88 13.82
C TYR A 368 0.09 -5.55 14.35
N LEU A 369 -0.64 -4.64 13.67
CA LEU A 369 -1.97 -4.20 14.10
C LEU A 369 -3.01 -5.31 14.00
N THR A 370 -2.88 -6.19 13.00
CA THR A 370 -3.75 -7.37 12.87
C THR A 370 -3.57 -8.31 14.05
N MET A 371 -2.33 -8.62 14.46
CA MET A 371 -2.09 -9.46 15.64
C MET A 371 -2.61 -8.81 16.92
N LYS A 372 -2.38 -7.51 17.11
CA LYS A 372 -2.96 -6.77 18.25
C LYS A 372 -4.49 -6.82 18.24
N LEU A 373 -5.12 -6.78 17.06
CA LEU A 373 -6.58 -6.92 16.92
C LEU A 373 -7.08 -8.34 17.18
N MET A 374 -6.35 -9.38 16.76
CA MET A 374 -6.74 -10.76 17.02
C MET A 374 -6.57 -11.13 18.50
N GLY A 375 -5.64 -10.50 19.21
CA GLY A 375 -5.49 -10.62 20.68
C GLY A 375 -4.38 -11.57 21.10
N ASP A 376 -4.52 -12.14 22.29
CA ASP A 376 -3.52 -13.03 22.90
C ASP A 376 -3.81 -14.49 22.56
N ASN A 377 -2.80 -15.36 22.72
CA ASN A 377 -2.85 -16.81 22.42
C ASN A 377 -3.05 -17.16 20.95
N LEU A 378 -2.53 -16.34 20.05
CA LEU A 378 -2.55 -16.60 18.62
C LEU A 378 -1.51 -17.64 18.25
N GLN A 379 -1.89 -18.60 17.41
CA GLN A 379 -0.94 -19.49 16.76
C GLN A 379 -1.04 -19.33 15.23
N GLY A 380 0.04 -18.82 14.64
CA GLY A 380 0.18 -18.71 13.19
C GLY A 380 0.56 -20.05 12.56
N GLU A 381 0.00 -20.33 11.38
CA GLU A 381 0.34 -21.46 10.52
C GLU A 381 0.69 -20.89 9.12
N VAL A 382 1.95 -21.01 8.71
CA VAL A 382 2.39 -20.61 7.36
C VAL A 382 1.83 -21.61 6.35
N THR A 383 1.01 -21.14 5.41
CA THR A 383 0.41 -21.98 4.37
C THR A 383 1.30 -22.06 3.13
N SER A 384 2.07 -21.00 2.85
CA SER A 384 3.00 -20.93 1.73
C SER A 384 3.98 -19.76 1.92
N TYR A 385 5.15 -19.88 1.31
CA TYR A 385 6.18 -18.85 1.26
C TYR A 385 6.84 -18.91 -0.13
N GLU A 386 7.13 -17.76 -0.72
CA GLU A 386 7.84 -17.69 -2.01
C GLU A 386 8.73 -16.44 -2.10
N CYS A 387 9.81 -16.52 -2.88
CA CYS A 387 10.63 -15.37 -3.29
C CYS A 387 10.37 -15.07 -4.78
N CYS A 388 9.51 -14.09 -5.04
CA CYS A 388 9.12 -13.67 -6.38
C CYS A 388 10.14 -12.72 -7.00
N LEU A 389 10.35 -12.82 -8.33
CA LEU A 389 11.13 -11.84 -9.09
C LEU A 389 10.41 -10.49 -9.17
N ALA A 390 11.16 -9.39 -9.18
CA ALA A 390 10.62 -8.03 -9.23
C ALA A 390 11.14 -7.18 -10.38
N ASP A 391 12.09 -7.70 -11.16
CA ASP A 391 12.62 -7.07 -12.36
C ASP A 391 12.97 -8.11 -13.44
N ASP A 392 13.09 -7.64 -14.68
CA ASP A 392 13.43 -8.48 -15.83
C ASP A 392 14.91 -8.89 -15.84
N ASP A 393 15.77 -8.14 -15.14
CA ASP A 393 17.21 -8.41 -15.01
C ASP A 393 17.53 -9.46 -13.93
N HIS A 394 16.50 -9.95 -13.22
CA HIS A 394 16.61 -10.95 -12.16
C HIS A 394 17.54 -10.50 -11.00
N THR A 395 17.54 -9.21 -10.70
CA THR A 395 18.35 -8.61 -9.63
C THR A 395 17.54 -8.14 -8.43
N SER A 396 16.21 -8.11 -8.55
CA SER A 396 15.29 -7.67 -7.52
C SER A 396 14.26 -8.74 -7.18
N PHE A 397 13.92 -8.84 -5.90
CA PHE A 397 13.02 -9.86 -5.36
C PHE A 397 12.08 -9.28 -4.32
N VAL A 398 10.87 -9.85 -4.27
CA VAL A 398 9.91 -9.67 -3.18
C VAL A 398 9.64 -11.03 -2.56
N SER A 399 9.80 -11.15 -1.24
CA SER A 399 9.33 -12.35 -0.54
C SER A 399 7.91 -12.17 -0.03
N VAL A 400 7.13 -13.25 -0.09
CA VAL A 400 5.70 -13.25 0.25
C VAL A 400 5.36 -14.49 1.06
N CYS A 401 4.37 -14.39 1.95
CA CYS A 401 3.85 -15.54 2.66
C CYS A 401 2.33 -15.47 2.80
N GLY A 402 1.72 -16.66 2.89
CA GLY A 402 0.38 -16.83 3.40
C GLY A 402 0.45 -17.36 4.82
N MET A 403 -0.29 -16.75 5.75
CA MET A 403 -0.40 -17.24 7.13
C MET A 403 -1.85 -17.18 7.62
N VAL A 404 -2.28 -18.23 8.31
CA VAL A 404 -3.59 -18.28 9.00
C VAL A 404 -3.37 -18.27 10.51
N PHE A 405 -4.32 -17.73 11.28
CA PHE A 405 -4.24 -17.65 12.74
C PHE A 405 -5.39 -18.38 13.42
N LYS A 406 -5.03 -19.26 14.37
CA LYS A 406 -5.96 -19.96 15.28
C LYS A 406 -5.97 -19.33 16.66
#